data_AF-A0A935LS32-F1
#
_entry.id   AF-A0A935LS32-F1
#
_cell.length_a   1.000
_cell.length_b   1.000
_cell.length_c   1.000
_cell.angle_alpha   90.00
_cell.angle_beta   90.00
_cell.angle_gamma   90.00
#
_symmetry.space_group_name_H-M   'P 1'
#
loop_
_entity.id
_entity.type
_entity.pdbx_description
1 polymer ?
#
loop_
_entity_poly.entity_id
_entity_poly.type
_entity_poly.pdbx_seq_one_letter_code
_entity_poly.pdbx_strand_id
1 'polypeptide(L)'
;MKTINSPNGKIVIVIFSFIISLYLLSENSHPFLSCKSENITIKKDSIVPWQVPEISSIADNAEGTEIKLGKSIFVDTYRYIGPDVKDVSKRFAGTNMDCQNCHLKAGTLKNVFGLIGTYTRYPEMDTRSGKIINIQERINNCLMRSMNGKAMPEDSKEMKALVAYIKWLSIYVPKGTRTEEQGIPKIQLLSRAADTSSGRMVYLGKCMTCHSEDGEGALNIPGNIDVPADSMKRI
;
A
#
# COMPACT_ATOMS: atom_id res chain seq x y z
N MET A 1 -5.16 -65.74 44.31
CA MET A 1 -6.52 -65.19 44.11
C MET A 1 -6.94 -64.52 45.43
N LYS A 2 -6.69 -63.21 45.59
CA LYS A 2 -7.17 -62.41 46.73
C LYS A 2 -7.98 -61.26 46.15
N THR A 3 -9.29 -61.34 46.34
CA THR A 3 -10.27 -60.35 45.90
C THR A 3 -10.12 -59.08 46.73
N ILE A 4 -9.70 -57.98 46.09
CA ILE A 4 -9.61 -56.65 46.71
C ILE A 4 -11.04 -56.08 46.76
N ASN A 5 -11.75 -56.35 47.85
CA ASN A 5 -13.07 -55.77 48.13
C ASN A 5 -12.94 -54.72 49.26
N SER A 6 -12.11 -53.70 49.02
CA SER A 6 -11.99 -52.53 49.91
C SER A 6 -12.78 -51.36 49.31
N PRO A 7 -13.61 -50.64 50.10
CA PRO A 7 -14.43 -49.52 49.62
C PRO A 7 -13.58 -48.40 48.99
N ASN A 8 -12.32 -48.27 49.37
CA ASN A 8 -11.39 -47.28 48.82
C ASN A 8 -10.89 -47.65 47.41
N GLY A 9 -10.89 -48.94 47.05
CA GLY A 9 -10.47 -49.40 45.71
C GLY A 9 -11.50 -49.08 44.61
N LYS A 10 -12.80 -49.09 44.96
CA LYS A 10 -13.87 -48.71 44.02
C LYS A 10 -13.84 -47.21 43.71
N ILE A 11 -13.49 -46.38 44.70
CA ILE A 11 -13.38 -44.92 44.53
C ILE A 11 -12.22 -44.56 43.60
N VAL A 12 -11.07 -45.22 43.73
CA VAL A 12 -9.90 -44.98 42.86
C VAL A 12 -10.21 -45.35 41.40
N ILE A 13 -10.91 -46.47 41.17
CA ILE A 13 -11.28 -46.90 39.81
C ILE A 13 -12.29 -45.92 39.18
N VAL A 14 -13.26 -45.41 39.95
CA VAL A 14 -14.24 -44.43 39.45
C VAL A 14 -13.57 -43.10 39.11
N ILE A 15 -12.63 -42.62 39.93
CA ILE A 15 -11.89 -41.37 39.66
C ILE A 15 -11.00 -41.52 38.42
N PHE A 16 -10.30 -42.65 38.27
CA PHE A 16 -9.45 -42.89 37.09
C PHE A 16 -10.27 -43.01 35.80
N SER A 17 -11.45 -43.65 35.87
CA SER A 17 -12.38 -43.75 34.73
C SER A 17 -12.97 -42.39 34.36
N PHE A 18 -13.26 -41.54 35.35
CA PHE A 18 -13.77 -40.19 35.13
C PHE A 18 -12.69 -39.28 34.52
N ILE A 19 -11.44 -39.37 34.97
CA ILE A 19 -10.31 -38.61 34.40
C ILE A 19 -9.99 -39.07 32.97
N ILE A 20 -10.03 -40.38 32.67
CA ILE A 20 -9.85 -40.88 31.30
C ILE A 20 -10.99 -40.41 30.39
N SER A 21 -12.24 -40.44 30.86
CA SER A 21 -13.38 -39.92 30.10
C SER A 21 -13.27 -38.41 29.86
N LEU A 22 -12.80 -37.64 30.85
CA LEU A 22 -12.53 -36.21 30.70
C LEU A 22 -11.37 -35.92 29.72
N TYR A 23 -10.33 -36.77 29.71
CA TYR A 23 -9.21 -36.66 28.78
C TYR A 23 -9.62 -36.98 27.34
N LEU A 24 -10.48 -38.00 27.14
CA LEU A 24 -11.02 -38.34 25.82
C LEU A 24 -12.04 -37.31 25.28
N LEU A 25 -12.69 -36.54 26.16
CA LEU A 25 -13.51 -35.38 25.78
C LEU A 25 -12.67 -34.13 25.49
N SER A 26 -11.47 -34.02 26.07
CA SER A 26 -10.51 -32.94 25.80
C SER A 26 -9.89 -33.07 24.40
N GLU A 27 -9.60 -34.29 23.91
CA GLU A 27 -9.01 -34.47 22.58
C GLU A 27 -9.98 -34.17 21.42
N ASN A 28 -11.30 -34.26 21.66
CA ASN A 28 -12.34 -34.03 20.65
C ASN A 28 -12.94 -32.62 20.66
N SER A 29 -12.51 -31.74 21.58
CA SER A 29 -13.10 -30.41 21.75
C SER A 29 -12.20 -29.26 21.29
N HIS A 30 -11.08 -29.52 20.61
CA HIS A 30 -10.39 -28.46 19.89
C HIS A 30 -11.27 -28.00 18.71
N PRO A 31 -11.80 -26.76 18.75
CA PRO A 31 -12.44 -26.14 17.59
C PRO A 31 -11.34 -25.59 16.68
N PHE A 32 -10.27 -26.37 16.48
CA PHE A 32 -9.37 -26.15 15.38
C PHE A 32 -10.15 -26.56 14.15
N LEU A 33 -10.86 -25.55 13.63
CA LEU A 33 -11.36 -25.49 12.27
C LEU A 33 -10.44 -26.34 11.40
N SER A 34 -11.03 -27.40 10.87
CA SER A 34 -10.64 -27.94 9.58
C SER A 34 -10.43 -26.76 8.64
N CYS A 35 -9.18 -26.31 8.52
CA CYS A 35 -8.77 -25.39 7.46
C CYS A 35 -8.70 -26.27 6.22
N LYS A 36 -9.88 -26.67 5.73
CA LYS A 36 -10.01 -27.23 4.40
C LYS A 36 -9.56 -26.11 3.49
N SER A 37 -8.35 -26.22 2.95
CA SER A 37 -7.87 -25.29 1.94
C SER A 37 -8.77 -25.43 0.73
N GLU A 38 -9.83 -24.63 0.69
CA GLU A 38 -10.63 -24.50 -0.50
C GLU A 38 -9.71 -23.90 -1.55
N ASN A 39 -9.51 -24.62 -2.65
CA ASN A 39 -8.78 -24.10 -3.80
C ASN A 39 -9.63 -22.99 -4.43
N ILE A 40 -9.56 -21.79 -3.85
CA ILE A 40 -10.20 -20.60 -4.37
C ILE A 40 -9.53 -20.32 -5.71
N THR A 41 -10.19 -20.72 -6.79
CA THR A 41 -9.76 -20.39 -8.14
C THR A 41 -10.15 -18.94 -8.37
N ILE A 42 -9.23 -18.03 -8.11
CA ILE A 42 -9.46 -16.60 -8.32
C ILE A 42 -9.49 -16.34 -9.82
N LYS A 43 -10.68 -15.99 -10.31
CA LYS A 43 -10.89 -15.66 -11.72
C LYS A 43 -10.08 -14.39 -12.04
N LYS A 44 -9.37 -14.40 -13.16
CA LYS A 44 -8.66 -13.23 -13.69
C LYS A 44 -9.61 -12.03 -13.79
N ASP A 45 -9.11 -10.86 -13.43
CA ASP A 45 -9.79 -9.56 -13.39
C ASP A 45 -10.93 -9.45 -12.36
N SER A 46 -11.00 -10.37 -11.39
CA SER A 46 -11.92 -10.22 -10.26
C SER A 46 -11.58 -8.99 -9.42
N ILE A 47 -12.61 -8.37 -8.85
CA ILE A 47 -12.46 -7.24 -7.93
C ILE A 47 -12.32 -7.78 -6.49
N VAL A 48 -11.30 -7.31 -5.78
CA VAL A 48 -11.06 -7.62 -4.36
C VAL A 48 -11.17 -6.36 -3.49
N PRO A 49 -11.53 -6.49 -2.20
CA PRO A 49 -11.64 -5.34 -1.30
C PRO A 49 -10.36 -4.51 -1.21
N TRP A 50 -10.51 -3.19 -1.02
CA TRP A 50 -9.39 -2.29 -0.71
C TRP A 50 -8.91 -2.50 0.73
N GLN A 51 -7.77 -3.18 0.90
CA GLN A 51 -7.19 -3.43 2.22
C GLN A 51 -5.80 -2.82 2.34
N VAL A 52 -5.64 -1.88 3.27
CA VAL A 52 -4.36 -1.23 3.58
C VAL A 52 -3.55 -2.12 4.52
N PRO A 53 -2.32 -2.53 4.17
CA PRO A 53 -1.44 -3.23 5.10
C PRO A 53 -1.03 -2.36 6.29
N GLU A 54 -1.04 -2.95 7.48
CA GLU A 54 -0.62 -2.28 8.70
C GLU A 54 0.90 -2.10 8.71
N ILE A 55 1.39 -0.88 8.95
CA ILE A 55 2.83 -0.58 8.96
C ILE A 55 3.58 -1.44 10.00
N SER A 56 2.93 -1.76 11.12
CA SER A 56 3.47 -2.64 12.16
C SER A 56 3.69 -4.09 11.70
N SER A 57 3.09 -4.51 10.58
CA SER A 57 3.32 -5.83 9.98
C SER A 57 4.67 -5.95 9.25
N ILE A 58 5.37 -4.83 9.01
CA ILE A 58 6.67 -4.86 8.35
C ILE A 58 7.70 -5.46 9.32
N ALA A 59 8.21 -6.64 8.97
CA ALA A 59 9.20 -7.37 9.77
C ALA A 59 10.47 -6.56 10.02
N ASP A 60 11.14 -6.80 11.14
CA ASP A 60 12.43 -6.15 11.45
C ASP A 60 13.61 -6.98 10.91
N ASN A 61 13.70 -7.04 9.59
CA ASN A 61 14.75 -7.76 8.86
C ASN A 61 15.22 -6.96 7.63
N ALA A 62 16.06 -7.57 6.80
CA ALA A 62 16.58 -6.92 5.59
C ALA A 62 15.46 -6.49 4.61
N GLU A 63 14.47 -7.35 4.37
CA GLU A 63 13.32 -7.03 3.51
C GLU A 63 12.49 -5.89 4.08
N GLY A 64 12.17 -5.94 5.37
CA GLY A 64 11.42 -4.86 6.01
C GLY A 64 12.18 -3.53 6.07
N THR A 65 13.51 -3.56 6.16
CA THR A 65 14.36 -2.37 6.03
C THR A 65 14.25 -1.77 4.63
N GLU A 66 14.24 -2.60 3.59
CA GLU A 66 14.07 -2.17 2.20
C GLU A 66 12.68 -1.58 1.94
N ILE A 67 11.61 -2.21 2.48
CA ILE A 67 10.24 -1.68 2.42
C ILE A 67 10.15 -0.32 3.12
N LYS A 68 10.70 -0.19 4.33
CA LYS A 68 10.72 1.07 5.10
C LYS A 68 11.45 2.16 4.32
N LEU A 69 12.61 1.85 3.73
CA LEU A 69 13.32 2.79 2.85
C LEU A 69 12.47 3.20 1.66
N GLY A 70 11.80 2.26 0.99
CA GLY A 70 10.94 2.54 -0.14
C GLY A 70 9.81 3.49 0.21
N LYS A 71 9.16 3.28 1.36
CA LYS A 71 8.17 4.21 1.91
C LYS A 71 8.76 5.59 2.15
N SER A 72 9.95 5.69 2.75
CA SER A 72 10.61 6.98 2.98
C SER A 72 10.94 7.71 1.68
N ILE A 73 11.45 7.02 0.65
CA ILE A 73 11.67 7.62 -0.67
C ILE A 73 10.34 8.05 -1.30
N PHE A 74 9.26 7.30 -1.09
CA PHE A 74 7.94 7.63 -1.62
C PHE A 74 7.33 8.88 -0.98
N VAL A 75 7.48 9.01 0.34
CA VAL A 75 6.93 10.10 1.15
C VAL A 75 7.79 11.36 1.04
N ASP A 76 9.11 11.22 1.08
CA ASP A 76 10.07 12.34 1.05
C ASP A 76 11.03 12.22 -0.15
N THR A 77 10.49 11.98 -1.35
CA THR A 77 11.25 11.82 -2.59
C THR A 77 12.30 12.91 -2.78
N TYR A 78 11.96 14.17 -2.49
CA TYR A 78 12.88 15.31 -2.59
C TYR A 78 14.18 15.10 -1.77
N ARG A 79 14.09 14.42 -0.62
CA ARG A 79 15.20 14.19 0.31
C ARG A 79 16.14 13.07 -0.14
N TYR A 80 15.64 12.09 -0.87
CA TYR A 80 16.41 10.90 -1.25
C TYR A 80 16.92 10.96 -2.69
N ILE A 81 16.07 11.43 -3.61
CA ILE A 81 16.37 11.43 -5.04
C ILE A 81 15.99 12.74 -5.75
N GLY A 82 15.69 13.80 -5.00
CA GLY A 82 15.37 15.13 -5.52
C GLY A 82 16.56 15.87 -6.14
N PRO A 83 16.33 17.06 -6.73
CA PRO A 83 17.37 17.83 -7.42
C PRO A 83 18.44 18.39 -6.47
N ASP A 84 18.11 18.58 -5.19
CA ASP A 84 18.97 19.23 -4.20
C ASP A 84 19.75 18.26 -3.31
N VAL A 85 19.62 16.94 -3.52
CA VAL A 85 20.37 15.95 -2.73
C VAL A 85 21.87 16.10 -2.96
N LYS A 86 22.67 15.93 -1.89
CA LYS A 86 24.13 16.16 -1.93
C LYS A 86 24.85 15.26 -2.93
N ASP A 87 24.45 14.00 -3.01
CA ASP A 87 25.00 13.04 -3.96
C ASP A 87 24.36 13.22 -5.33
N VAL A 88 25.09 13.85 -6.25
CA VAL A 88 24.62 14.13 -7.62
C VAL A 88 24.21 12.85 -8.36
N SER A 89 24.81 11.69 -8.03
CA SER A 89 24.45 10.42 -8.65
C SER A 89 23.03 9.95 -8.31
N LYS A 90 22.45 10.48 -7.22
CA LYS A 90 21.09 10.15 -6.75
C LYS A 90 20.01 11.12 -7.23
N ARG A 91 20.38 12.21 -7.92
CA ARG A 91 19.44 13.21 -8.44
C ARG A 91 18.67 12.65 -9.63
N PHE A 92 17.54 11.97 -9.37
CA PHE A 92 16.69 11.36 -10.38
C PHE A 92 15.39 12.12 -10.60
N ALA A 93 14.78 12.67 -9.56
CA ALA A 93 13.68 13.62 -9.68
C ALA A 93 14.23 15.02 -10.00
N GLY A 94 13.58 15.74 -10.91
CA GLY A 94 13.95 17.11 -11.31
C GLY A 94 13.12 18.20 -10.63
N THR A 95 12.23 17.83 -9.71
CA THR A 95 11.40 18.73 -8.92
C THR A 95 11.51 18.37 -7.44
N ASN A 96 11.13 19.29 -6.56
CA ASN A 96 11.03 19.06 -5.11
C ASN A 96 9.65 18.54 -4.69
N MET A 97 8.95 17.86 -5.60
CA MET A 97 7.73 17.11 -5.27
C MET A 97 8.06 15.73 -4.70
N ASP A 98 7.07 15.14 -4.06
CA ASP A 98 7.07 13.76 -3.58
C ASP A 98 6.06 12.91 -4.33
N CYS A 99 6.33 11.61 -4.45
CA CYS A 99 5.37 10.67 -5.04
C CYS A 99 4.00 10.79 -4.36
N GLN A 100 4.00 11.01 -3.04
CA GLN A 100 2.78 11.15 -2.25
C GLN A 100 1.98 12.44 -2.51
N ASN A 101 2.53 13.45 -3.19
CA ASN A 101 1.74 14.65 -3.54
C ASN A 101 0.63 14.32 -4.56
N CYS A 102 0.80 13.27 -5.37
CA CYS A 102 -0.24 12.77 -6.26
C CYS A 102 -0.83 11.43 -5.78
N HIS A 103 -0.01 10.59 -5.17
CA HIS A 103 -0.41 9.29 -4.60
C HIS A 103 -0.64 9.44 -3.10
N LEU A 104 -1.76 10.05 -2.74
CA LEU A 104 -2.01 10.53 -1.37
C LEU A 104 -1.91 9.44 -0.29
N LYS A 105 -1.52 9.86 0.92
CA LYS A 105 -1.26 8.99 2.09
C LYS A 105 -0.30 7.84 1.75
N ALA A 106 0.86 8.18 1.18
CA ALA A 106 1.86 7.20 0.72
C ALA A 106 1.26 6.13 -0.23
N GLY A 107 0.30 6.51 -1.07
CA GLY A 107 -0.36 5.61 -2.01
C GLY A 107 -1.45 4.72 -1.42
N THR A 108 -1.88 4.95 -0.16
CA THR A 108 -2.91 4.13 0.50
C THR A 108 -4.33 4.68 0.39
N LEU A 109 -4.51 5.88 -0.17
CA LEU A 109 -5.82 6.49 -0.34
C LEU A 109 -6.50 6.06 -1.67
N LYS A 110 -7.70 5.51 -1.56
CA LYS A 110 -8.54 5.10 -2.70
C LYS A 110 -9.08 6.30 -3.48
N ASN A 111 -9.43 6.11 -4.76
CA ASN A 111 -9.94 7.14 -5.67
C ASN A 111 -8.99 8.32 -6.02
N VAL A 112 -7.72 8.27 -5.59
CA VAL A 112 -6.72 9.33 -5.81
C VAL A 112 -5.37 8.73 -6.19
N PHE A 113 -5.37 7.89 -7.23
CA PHE A 113 -4.19 7.13 -7.66
C PHE A 113 -3.57 6.23 -6.56
N GLY A 114 -4.38 5.65 -5.69
CA GLY A 114 -3.87 4.68 -4.72
C GLY A 114 -3.14 3.50 -5.39
N LEU A 115 -2.13 2.95 -4.71
CA LEU A 115 -1.19 1.98 -5.25
C LEU A 115 -1.44 0.53 -4.81
N ILE A 116 -2.41 0.29 -3.93
CA ILE A 116 -2.76 -1.07 -3.48
C ILE A 116 -3.17 -1.93 -4.68
N GLY A 117 -2.50 -3.08 -4.83
CA GLY A 117 -2.72 -4.00 -5.94
C GLY A 117 -2.05 -3.57 -7.25
N THR A 118 -1.20 -2.55 -7.24
CA THR A 118 -0.51 -2.10 -8.46
C THR A 118 0.56 -3.10 -8.87
N TYR A 119 1.35 -3.60 -7.91
CA TYR A 119 2.45 -4.53 -8.20
C TYR A 119 2.00 -5.80 -8.92
N THR A 120 0.82 -6.31 -8.55
CA THR A 120 0.29 -7.59 -9.03
C THR A 120 -0.19 -7.56 -10.48
N ARG A 121 -0.25 -6.36 -11.08
CA ARG A 121 -0.63 -6.13 -12.47
C ARG A 121 0.55 -6.09 -13.43
N TYR A 122 1.77 -5.88 -12.94
CA TYR A 122 2.96 -5.80 -13.79
C TYR A 122 3.58 -7.19 -14.03
N PRO A 123 4.14 -7.45 -15.22
CA PRO A 123 4.24 -6.52 -16.35
C PRO A 123 2.88 -6.30 -17.06
N GLU A 124 2.66 -5.10 -17.60
CA GLU A 124 1.42 -4.73 -18.30
C GLU A 124 1.69 -3.95 -19.59
N MET A 125 0.70 -3.92 -20.50
CA MET A 125 0.74 -3.12 -21.71
C MET A 125 0.61 -1.64 -21.36
N ASP A 126 1.67 -0.85 -21.60
CA ASP A 126 1.60 0.60 -21.52
C ASP A 126 0.95 1.16 -22.79
N THR A 127 -0.22 1.79 -22.63
CA THR A 127 -1.01 2.29 -23.75
C THR A 127 -0.34 3.44 -24.49
N ARG A 128 0.60 4.15 -23.85
CA ARG A 128 1.31 5.28 -24.46
C ARG A 128 2.43 4.83 -25.39
N SER A 129 3.25 3.88 -24.93
CA SER A 129 4.38 3.36 -25.71
C SER A 129 4.01 2.18 -26.61
N GLY A 130 2.87 1.53 -26.34
CA GLY A 130 2.47 0.30 -27.02
C GLY A 130 3.36 -0.90 -26.68
N LYS A 131 4.11 -0.85 -25.56
CA LYS A 131 5.04 -1.91 -25.11
C LYS A 131 4.61 -2.50 -23.77
N ILE A 132 4.96 -3.76 -23.55
CA ILE A 132 4.81 -4.38 -22.24
C ILE A 132 5.93 -3.82 -21.37
N ILE A 133 5.58 -3.23 -20.23
CA ILE A 133 6.54 -2.66 -19.29
C ILE A 133 6.45 -3.36 -17.93
N ASN A 134 7.56 -3.39 -17.21
CA ASN A 134 7.64 -3.83 -15.82
C ASN A 134 7.30 -2.67 -14.84
N ILE A 135 7.34 -2.95 -13.52
CA ILE A 135 7.03 -1.93 -12.50
C ILE A 135 8.13 -0.86 -12.38
N GLN A 136 9.40 -1.22 -12.59
CA GLN A 136 10.52 -0.28 -12.59
C GLN A 136 10.40 0.74 -13.73
N GLU A 137 10.08 0.28 -14.94
CA GLU A 137 9.79 1.12 -16.09
C GLU A 137 8.59 2.04 -15.81
N ARG A 138 7.57 1.56 -15.09
CA ARG A 138 6.44 2.41 -14.68
C ARG A 138 6.86 3.52 -13.72
N ILE A 139 7.71 3.22 -12.75
CA ILE A 139 8.31 4.20 -11.82
C ILE A 139 9.15 5.21 -12.60
N ASN A 140 10.01 4.74 -13.52
CA ASN A 140 10.82 5.60 -14.37
C ASN A 140 9.97 6.51 -15.28
N ASN A 141 8.86 6.01 -15.81
CA ASN A 141 7.90 6.83 -16.56
C ASN A 141 7.29 7.94 -15.70
N CYS A 142 7.11 7.73 -14.39
CA CYS A 142 6.69 8.78 -13.46
C CYS A 142 7.82 9.79 -13.23
N LEU A 143 9.04 9.32 -12.95
CA LEU A 143 10.22 10.18 -12.75
C LEU A 143 10.44 11.11 -13.95
N MET A 144 10.45 10.57 -15.15
CA MET A 144 10.73 11.34 -16.38
C MET A 144 9.63 12.31 -16.79
N ARG A 145 8.40 12.17 -16.25
CA ARG A 145 7.24 12.97 -16.67
C ARG A 145 6.74 13.81 -15.51
N SER A 146 6.15 13.16 -14.51
CA SER A 146 5.56 13.83 -13.35
C SER A 146 6.62 14.56 -12.54
N MET A 147 7.81 13.97 -12.38
CA MET A 147 8.88 14.55 -11.57
C MET A 147 9.86 15.41 -12.38
N ASN A 148 9.61 15.59 -13.70
CA ASN A 148 10.51 16.29 -14.64
C ASN A 148 11.99 15.85 -14.51
N GLY A 149 12.19 14.56 -14.27
CA GLY A 149 13.48 13.98 -13.92
C GLY A 149 14.05 13.10 -15.03
N LYS A 150 14.89 12.14 -14.61
CA LYS A 150 15.50 11.14 -15.48
C LYS A 150 15.23 9.74 -14.93
N ALA A 151 15.33 8.74 -15.80
CA ALA A 151 15.25 7.35 -15.37
C ALA A 151 16.40 7.03 -14.39
N MET A 152 16.06 6.27 -13.35
CA MET A 152 17.04 5.68 -12.45
C MET A 152 17.34 4.23 -12.87
N PRO A 153 18.56 3.70 -12.60
CA PRO A 153 18.89 2.31 -12.88
C PRO A 153 17.92 1.35 -12.19
N GLU A 154 17.45 0.33 -12.90
CA GLU A 154 16.45 -0.60 -12.36
C GLU A 154 16.98 -1.41 -11.16
N ASP A 155 18.29 -1.59 -11.07
CA ASP A 155 18.99 -2.32 -10.03
C ASP A 155 19.51 -1.42 -8.90
N SER A 156 19.29 -0.10 -9.00
CA SER A 156 19.66 0.86 -7.96
C SER A 156 18.96 0.53 -6.63
N LYS A 157 19.60 0.91 -5.52
CA LYS A 157 19.07 0.70 -4.17
C LYS A 157 17.71 1.39 -4.01
N GLU A 158 17.59 2.60 -4.54
CA GLU A 158 16.39 3.42 -4.46
C GLU A 158 15.23 2.82 -5.28
N MET A 159 15.49 2.29 -6.48
CA MET A 159 14.46 1.59 -7.28
C MET A 159 13.99 0.32 -6.57
N LYS A 160 14.91 -0.53 -6.11
CA LYS A 160 14.57 -1.79 -5.41
C LYS A 160 13.72 -1.52 -4.17
N ALA A 161 14.07 -0.49 -3.40
CA ALA A 161 13.29 -0.05 -2.25
C ALA A 161 11.87 0.40 -2.64
N LEU A 162 11.72 1.25 -3.65
CA LEU A 162 10.40 1.69 -4.13
C LEU A 162 9.55 0.50 -4.61
N VAL A 163 10.14 -0.45 -5.34
CA VAL A 163 9.45 -1.66 -5.78
C VAL A 163 9.05 -2.54 -4.60
N ALA A 164 9.92 -2.73 -3.61
CA ALA A 164 9.62 -3.49 -2.40
C ALA A 164 8.43 -2.88 -1.65
N TYR A 165 8.38 -1.54 -1.54
CA TYR A 165 7.26 -0.84 -0.93
C TYR A 165 5.94 -1.04 -1.69
N ILE A 166 5.93 -0.87 -3.02
CA ILE A 166 4.73 -1.05 -3.84
C ILE A 166 4.26 -2.53 -3.83
N LYS A 167 5.21 -3.47 -3.77
CA LYS A 167 4.94 -4.90 -3.58
C LYS A 167 4.29 -5.15 -2.21
N TRP A 168 4.84 -4.57 -1.14
CA TRP A 168 4.28 -4.67 0.21
C TRP A 168 2.86 -4.09 0.30
N LEU A 169 2.58 -2.96 -0.36
CA LEU A 169 1.22 -2.40 -0.47
C LEU A 169 0.22 -3.37 -1.14
N SER A 170 0.70 -4.38 -1.85
CA SER A 170 -0.13 -5.31 -2.64
C SER A 170 -0.24 -6.71 -2.02
N ILE A 171 0.22 -6.95 -0.77
CA ILE A 171 0.31 -8.29 -0.16
C ILE A 171 -1.03 -9.02 -0.04
N TYR A 172 -2.14 -8.30 0.09
CA TYR A 172 -3.48 -8.88 0.18
C TYR A 172 -4.20 -8.94 -1.17
N VAL A 173 -3.53 -8.56 -2.26
CA VAL A 173 -4.11 -8.52 -3.60
C VAL A 173 -3.54 -9.70 -4.41
N PRO A 174 -4.35 -10.70 -4.75
CA PRO A 174 -3.90 -11.82 -5.57
C PRO A 174 -3.42 -11.38 -6.97
N LYS A 175 -2.55 -12.18 -7.59
CA LYS A 175 -2.10 -11.91 -8.95
C LYS A 175 -3.28 -11.97 -9.92
N GLY A 176 -3.36 -11.00 -10.83
CA GLY A 176 -4.39 -10.95 -11.85
C GLY A 176 -5.76 -10.48 -11.36
N THR A 177 -5.88 -9.94 -10.15
CA THR A 177 -7.09 -9.24 -9.68
C THR A 177 -6.92 -7.73 -9.71
N ARG A 178 -8.00 -7.01 -9.43
CA ARG A 178 -8.00 -5.55 -9.24
C ARG A 178 -8.61 -5.23 -7.89
N THR A 179 -8.21 -4.11 -7.30
CA THR A 179 -8.85 -3.59 -6.09
C THR A 179 -10.07 -2.75 -6.43
N GLU A 180 -11.04 -2.72 -5.52
CA GLU A 180 -12.12 -1.73 -5.55
C GLU A 180 -11.53 -0.31 -5.57
N GLU A 181 -12.19 0.60 -6.28
CA GLU A 181 -11.85 2.04 -6.25
C GLU A 181 -10.39 2.36 -6.67
N GLN A 182 -9.79 1.47 -7.46
CA GLN A 182 -8.45 1.64 -8.02
C GLN A 182 -8.42 2.77 -9.07
N GLY A 183 -7.46 3.68 -8.94
CA GLY A 183 -7.27 4.80 -9.86
C GLY A 183 -8.03 6.05 -9.45
N ILE A 184 -8.51 6.83 -10.44
CA ILE A 184 -9.32 8.04 -10.22
C ILE A 184 -10.73 7.80 -10.79
N PRO A 185 -11.80 8.15 -10.05
CA PRO A 185 -13.16 8.14 -10.57
C PRO A 185 -13.30 9.01 -11.82
N LYS A 186 -14.05 8.50 -12.80
CA LYS A 186 -14.38 9.33 -13.96
C LYS A 186 -15.26 10.50 -13.51
N ILE A 187 -14.88 11.70 -13.92
CA ILE A 187 -15.73 12.89 -13.79
C ILE A 187 -16.48 13.12 -15.10
N GLN A 188 -17.65 13.74 -15.02
CA GLN A 188 -18.34 14.21 -16.21
C GLN A 188 -17.56 15.39 -16.78
N LEU A 189 -17.08 15.24 -18.01
CA LEU A 189 -16.40 16.33 -18.71
C LEU A 189 -17.42 17.35 -19.21
N LEU A 190 -16.98 18.60 -19.28
CA LEU A 190 -17.78 19.68 -19.88
C LEU A 190 -17.98 19.40 -21.37
N SER A 191 -19.16 19.74 -21.90
CA SER A 191 -19.45 19.73 -23.34
C SER A 191 -18.86 20.93 -24.09
N ARG A 192 -18.12 21.78 -23.38
CA ARG A 192 -17.42 22.97 -23.89
C ARG A 192 -15.99 22.99 -23.37
N ALA A 193 -15.15 23.82 -23.97
CA ALA A 193 -13.83 24.12 -23.42
C ALA A 193 -13.93 24.71 -22.00
N ALA A 194 -12.94 24.42 -21.16
CA ALA A 194 -12.77 25.06 -19.87
C ALA A 194 -12.51 26.56 -20.05
N ASP A 195 -13.13 27.39 -19.22
CA ASP A 195 -12.92 28.84 -19.20
C ASP A 195 -11.84 29.17 -18.17
N THR A 196 -10.69 29.67 -18.65
CA THR A 196 -9.53 29.99 -17.81
C THR A 196 -9.75 31.22 -16.94
N SER A 197 -10.57 32.18 -17.37
CA SER A 197 -10.93 33.35 -16.56
C SER A 197 -11.81 32.93 -15.38
N SER A 198 -12.82 32.09 -15.63
CA SER A 198 -13.62 31.48 -14.56
C SER A 198 -12.75 30.61 -13.64
N GLY A 199 -11.84 29.81 -14.21
CA GLY A 199 -10.90 28.98 -13.46
C GLY A 199 -9.99 29.80 -12.54
N ARG A 200 -9.51 30.97 -12.98
CA ARG A 200 -8.72 31.90 -12.15
C ARG A 200 -9.51 32.34 -10.92
N MET A 201 -10.78 32.69 -11.07
CA MET A 201 -11.62 33.09 -9.93
C MET A 201 -11.80 31.96 -8.92
N VAL A 202 -11.96 30.72 -9.40
CA VAL A 202 -12.00 29.53 -8.52
C VAL A 202 -10.68 29.34 -7.80
N TYR A 203 -9.55 29.45 -8.51
CA TYR A 203 -8.22 29.30 -7.92
C TYR A 203 -7.97 30.29 -6.79
N LEU A 204 -8.24 31.58 -7.04
CA LEU A 204 -8.09 32.64 -6.04
C LEU A 204 -8.96 32.40 -4.79
N GLY A 205 -10.18 31.87 -4.98
CA GLY A 205 -11.12 31.64 -3.88
C GLY A 205 -10.97 30.31 -3.14
N LYS A 206 -10.31 29.30 -3.73
CA LYS A 206 -10.32 27.90 -3.23
C LYS A 206 -8.96 27.22 -3.16
N CYS A 207 -7.97 27.67 -3.93
CA CYS A 207 -6.70 26.96 -4.10
C CYS A 207 -5.50 27.77 -3.61
N MET A 208 -5.53 29.09 -3.83
CA MET A 208 -4.42 30.01 -3.59
C MET A 208 -3.91 29.99 -2.15
N THR A 209 -4.77 29.75 -1.16
CA THR A 209 -4.36 29.70 0.26
C THR A 209 -3.28 28.64 0.52
N CYS A 210 -3.27 27.54 -0.24
CA CYS A 210 -2.27 26.48 -0.08
C CYS A 210 -1.29 26.41 -1.25
N HIS A 211 -1.74 26.72 -2.48
CA HIS A 211 -0.92 26.65 -3.69
C HIS A 211 -0.23 27.97 -4.05
N SER A 212 -0.47 29.02 -3.26
CA SER A 212 0.08 30.37 -3.43
C SER A 212 -0.41 31.08 -4.70
N GLU A 213 -0.05 32.35 -4.90
CA GLU A 213 -0.66 33.21 -5.95
C GLU A 213 -0.34 32.72 -7.36
N ASP A 214 0.91 32.30 -7.59
CA ASP A 214 1.43 31.88 -8.90
C ASP A 214 1.59 30.36 -9.02
N GLY A 215 1.07 29.59 -8.07
CA GLY A 215 1.15 28.13 -8.09
C GLY A 215 2.50 27.56 -7.64
N GLU A 216 3.33 28.38 -6.99
CA GLU A 216 4.63 27.98 -6.46
C GLU A 216 4.53 26.97 -5.30
N GLY A 217 3.34 26.85 -4.70
CA GLY A 217 3.09 25.98 -3.57
C GLY A 217 3.84 26.43 -2.31
N ALA A 218 4.03 25.49 -1.40
CA ALA A 218 4.79 25.69 -0.17
C ALA A 218 5.80 24.55 0.01
N LEU A 219 7.04 24.90 0.34
CA LEU A 219 8.06 23.90 0.67
C LEU A 219 7.72 23.22 1.99
N ASN A 220 8.02 21.93 2.09
CA ASN A 220 7.99 21.22 3.38
C ASN A 220 9.26 21.56 4.17
N ILE A 221 9.21 22.69 4.90
CA ILE A 221 10.25 23.13 5.83
C ILE A 221 9.75 23.00 7.28
N PRO A 222 10.63 22.70 8.25
CA PRO A 222 10.26 22.67 9.66
C PRO A 222 9.55 23.98 10.06
N GLY A 223 8.29 23.89 10.51
CA GLY A 223 7.45 25.03 10.87
C GLY A 223 6.27 25.30 9.92
N ASN A 224 6.28 24.73 8.71
CA ASN A 224 5.10 24.73 7.85
C ASN A 224 4.12 23.62 8.32
N ILE A 225 2.81 23.91 8.27
CA ILE A 225 1.77 22.96 8.66
C ILE A 225 1.65 21.90 7.56
N ASP A 226 1.95 20.64 7.89
CA ASP A 226 1.47 19.51 7.09
C ASP A 226 -0.05 19.49 7.16
N VAL A 227 -0.72 19.92 6.09
CA VAL A 227 -2.18 19.82 5.95
C VAL A 227 -2.48 18.50 5.26
N PRO A 228 -2.83 17.42 5.99
CA PRO A 228 -3.10 16.13 5.37
C PRO A 228 -4.33 16.26 4.46
N ALA A 229 -4.32 15.56 3.32
CA ALA A 229 -5.33 15.73 2.27
C ALA A 229 -6.78 15.40 2.70
N ASP A 230 -6.98 14.76 3.86
CA ASP A 230 -8.28 14.45 4.47
C ASP A 230 -8.73 15.45 5.54
N SER A 231 -7.92 16.47 5.84
CA SER A 231 -8.27 17.52 6.83
C SER A 231 -9.35 18.47 6.34
N MET A 232 -9.66 18.49 5.03
CA MET A 232 -10.86 19.15 4.53
C MET A 232 -12.08 18.27 4.82
N LYS A 233 -12.77 18.56 5.93
CA LYS A 233 -14.18 18.19 6.07
C LYS A 233 -14.89 18.72 4.82
N ARG A 234 -15.62 17.84 4.12
CA ARG A 234 -16.49 18.24 3.01
C ARG A 234 -17.38 19.38 3.52
N ILE A 235 -17.20 20.57 2.97
CA ILE A 235 -18.14 21.68 3.12
C ILE A 235 -19.29 21.42 2.14
#